data_AF-A0ABD4WLI7-F1
#
_entry.id   AF-A0ABD4WLI7-F1
#
_cell.length_a   1.000
_cell.length_b   1.000
_cell.length_c   1.000
_cell.angle_alpha   90.00
_cell.angle_beta   90.00
_cell.angle_gamma   90.00
#
_symmetry.space_group_name_H-M   'P 1'
#
loop_
_entity.id
_entity.type
_entity.pdbx_description
1 polymer ?
#
loop_
_entity_poly.entity_id
_entity_poly.type
_entity_poly.pdbx_seq_one_letter_code
_entity_poly.pdbx_strand_id
1 'polypeptide(L)' 'ILNNPAMFAFYLVGVVSTIFHFANGLWTFCISWGITVSPRSQRISTYVTLAIFLGLSYVGVSALLAFIDPQLANQ' A
#
# COMPACT_ATOMS: atom_id res chain seq x y z
N ILE A 1 6.62 4.48 21.39
CA ILE A 1 7.33 4.75 20.11
C ILE A 1 6.43 5.56 19.18
N LEU A 2 5.23 5.08 18.84
CA LEU A 2 4.31 5.80 17.95
C LEU A 2 3.72 7.10 18.53
N ASN A 3 3.68 7.27 19.87
CA ASN A 3 3.33 8.57 20.49
C ASN A 3 4.38 9.69 20.26
N ASN A 4 5.55 9.38 19.74
CA ASN A 4 6.49 10.42 19.28
C ASN A 4 6.10 10.82 17.84
N PRO A 5 5.73 12.10 17.58
CA PRO A 5 5.27 12.53 16.26
C PRO A 5 6.26 12.26 15.13
N ALA A 6 7.56 12.38 15.40
CA ALA A 6 8.60 12.12 14.40
C ALA A 6 8.66 10.62 14.03
N MET A 7 8.55 9.74 15.03
CA MET A 7 8.51 8.30 14.78
C MET A 7 7.22 7.89 14.08
N PHE A 8 6.07 8.47 14.44
CA PHE A 8 4.83 8.21 13.72
C PHE A 8 4.95 8.59 12.24
N ALA A 9 5.44 9.79 11.94
CA ALA A 9 5.66 10.21 10.56
C ALA A 9 6.62 9.27 9.81
N PHE A 10 7.70 8.83 10.47
CA PHE A 10 8.63 7.86 9.90
C PHE A 10 7.95 6.53 9.56
N TYR A 11 7.16 5.96 10.49
CA TYR A 11 6.42 4.72 10.25
C TYR A 11 5.33 4.87 9.20
N LEU A 12 4.62 6.00 9.18
CA LEU A 12 3.60 6.30 8.18
C LEU A 12 4.19 6.30 6.78
N VAL A 13 5.27 7.06 6.56
CA VAL A 13 5.98 7.11 5.27
C VAL A 13 6.56 5.74 4.93
N GLY A 14 7.17 5.05 5.90
CA GLY A 14 7.76 3.74 5.70
C GLY A 14 6.74 2.70 5.25
N VAL A 15 5.62 2.57 5.96
CA VAL A 15 4.55 1.61 5.64
C VAL A 15 3.96 1.90 4.25
N VAL A 16 3.62 3.14 3.95
CA VAL A 16 3.08 3.51 2.64
C VAL A 16 4.11 3.24 1.53
N SER A 17 5.39 3.54 1.76
CA SER A 17 6.47 3.28 0.80
C SER A 17 6.67 1.79 0.52
N THR A 18 6.63 0.94 1.55
CA THR A 18 6.74 -0.52 1.38
C THR A 18 5.55 -1.09 0.59
N ILE A 19 4.34 -0.61 0.87
CA ILE A 19 3.14 -1.05 0.14
C ILE A 19 3.19 -0.56 -1.31
N PHE A 20 3.62 0.68 -1.54
CA PHE A 20 3.85 1.21 -2.88
C PHE A 20 4.88 0.36 -3.65
N HIS A 21 6.02 0.05 -3.04
CA HIS A 21 7.05 -0.79 -3.63
C HIS A 21 6.50 -2.18 -3.97
N PHE A 22 5.73 -2.79 -3.06
CA PHE A 22 5.10 -4.09 -3.27
C PHE A 22 4.11 -4.07 -4.45
N ALA A 23 3.20 -3.10 -4.51
CA ALA A 23 2.21 -2.99 -5.58
C ALA A 23 2.86 -2.73 -6.96
N ASN A 24 3.91 -1.90 -7.02
CA ASN A 24 4.70 -1.69 -8.23
C ASN A 24 5.48 -2.95 -8.63
N GLY A 25 6.03 -3.67 -7.64
CA GLY A 25 6.69 -4.95 -7.86
C GLY A 25 5.75 -5.97 -8.47
N LEU A 26 4.52 -6.08 -7.95
CA LEU A 26 3.50 -6.98 -8.49
C LEU A 26 3.10 -6.60 -9.92
N TRP A 27 2.93 -5.31 -10.21
CA TRP A 27 2.62 -4.82 -11.55
C TRP A 27 3.75 -5.11 -12.55
N THR A 28 4.98 -4.74 -12.21
CA THR A 28 6.16 -4.97 -13.07
C THR A 28 6.46 -6.46 -13.23
N PHE A 29 6.27 -7.28 -12.19
CA PHE A 29 6.38 -8.74 -12.26
C PHE A 29 5.44 -9.31 -13.32
N CYS A 30 4.15 -8.94 -13.29
CA CYS A 30 3.16 -9.42 -14.25
C CYS A 30 3.53 -9.06 -15.70
N ILE A 31 4.12 -7.88 -15.93
CA ILE A 31 4.54 -7.44 -17.25
C ILE A 31 5.81 -8.16 -17.69
N SER A 32 6.88 -8.09 -16.89
CA SER A 32 8.21 -8.60 -17.26
C SER A 32 8.24 -10.12 -17.43
N TRP A 33 7.35 -10.85 -16.75
CA TRP A 33 7.23 -12.31 -16.87
C TRP A 33 6.19 -12.74 -17.91
N GLY A 34 5.57 -11.81 -18.63
CA GLY A 34 4.64 -12.12 -19.71
C GLY A 34 3.26 -12.61 -19.27
N ILE A 35 2.84 -12.37 -18.02
CA ILE A 35 1.49 -12.68 -17.53
C ILE A 35 0.48 -11.69 -18.15
N THR A 36 0.83 -10.40 -18.20
CA THR A 36 -0.02 -9.35 -18.78
C THR A 36 0.63 -8.74 -20.02
N VAL A 37 0.44 -9.39 -21.18
CA VAL A 37 1.13 -9.03 -22.43
C VAL A 37 0.43 -7.91 -23.21
N SER A 38 -0.90 -7.98 -23.35
CA SER A 38 -1.65 -7.03 -24.19
C SER A 38 -1.79 -5.64 -23.54
N PRO A 39 -1.95 -4.55 -24.31
CA PRO A 39 -2.22 -3.22 -23.77
C PRO A 39 -3.48 -3.16 -22.89
N ARG A 40 -4.50 -3.97 -23.21
CA ARG A 40 -5.72 -4.07 -22.42
C ARG A 40 -5.46 -4.74 -21.06
N SER A 41 -4.73 -5.85 -21.05
CA SER A 41 -4.41 -6.56 -19.80
C SER A 41 -3.46 -5.78 -18.90
N GLN A 42 -2.52 -5.02 -19.46
CA GLN A 42 -1.66 -4.11 -18.68
C GLN A 42 -2.47 -2.98 -18.02
N ARG A 43 -3.45 -2.39 -18.71
CA ARG A 43 -4.36 -1.39 -18.10
C ARG A 43 -5.18 -1.98 -16.96
N ILE A 44 -5.72 -3.19 -17.14
CA ILE A 44 -6.44 -3.89 -16.07
C ILE A 44 -5.49 -4.17 -14.89
N SER A 45 -4.28 -4.65 -15.17
CA SER A 45 -3.25 -4.89 -14.16
C SER A 45 -2.94 -3.63 -13.35
N THR A 46 -2.81 -2.47 -13.99
CA THR A 46 -2.64 -1.18 -13.31
C THR A 46 -3.78 -0.88 -12.34
N TYR A 47 -5.04 -1.05 -12.76
CA TYR A 47 -6.17 -0.80 -11.85
C TYR A 47 -6.23 -1.80 -10.69
N VAL A 48 -5.90 -3.07 -10.93
CA VAL A 48 -5.84 -4.10 -9.89
C VAL A 48 -4.74 -3.78 -8.88
N THR A 49 -3.52 -3.49 -9.32
CA THR A 49 -2.41 -3.19 -8.42
C THR A 49 -2.58 -1.85 -7.71
N LEU A 50 -3.23 -0.87 -8.34
CA LEU A 50 -3.65 0.37 -7.68
C LEU A 50 -4.68 0.11 -6.57
N ALA A 51 -5.67 -0.76 -6.81
CA ALA A 51 -6.63 -1.15 -5.79
C ALA A 51 -5.95 -1.88 -4.62
N ILE A 52 -4.97 -2.75 -4.90
CA ILE A 52 -4.15 -3.41 -3.87
C ILE A 52 -3.36 -2.38 -3.06
N PHE A 53 -2.70 -1.42 -3.73
CA PHE A 53 -1.97 -0.34 -3.05
C PHE A 53 -2.90 0.43 -2.11
N LEU A 54 -4.03 0.94 -2.60
CA LEU A 54 -4.96 1.74 -1.81
C LEU A 54 -5.57 0.94 -0.64
N GLY A 55 -5.99 -0.31 -0.90
CA GLY A 55 -6.57 -1.17 0.13
C GLY A 55 -5.59 -1.53 1.23
N LEU A 56 -4.35 -1.92 0.88
CA LEU A 56 -3.32 -2.22 1.87
C LEU A 56 -2.83 -0.96 2.59
N SER A 57 -2.71 0.18 1.90
CA SER A 57 -2.36 1.46 2.54
C SER A 57 -3.42 1.87 3.55
N TYR A 58 -4.71 1.72 3.22
CA TYR A 58 -5.79 1.95 4.18
C TYR A 58 -5.63 1.07 5.43
N VAL A 59 -5.50 -0.25 5.26
CA VAL A 59 -5.33 -1.19 6.38
C VAL A 59 -4.07 -0.86 7.21
N GLY A 60 -2.95 -0.58 6.55
CA GLY A 60 -1.68 -0.26 7.21
C GLY A 60 -1.73 1.05 8.01
N VAL A 61 -2.34 2.10 7.46
CA VAL A 61 -2.53 3.38 8.16
C VAL A 61 -3.52 3.22 9.30
N SER A 62 -4.65 2.54 9.11
CA SER A 62 -5.60 2.25 10.19
C SER A 62 -4.96 1.48 11.34
N ALA A 63 -4.08 0.52 11.03
CA ALA A 63 -3.32 -0.19 12.06
C ALA A 63 -2.38 0.74 12.83
N LEU A 64 -1.65 1.64 12.15
CA LEU A 64 -0.79 2.63 12.82
C LEU A 64 -1.60 3.56 13.74
N LEU A 65 -2.79 3.98 13.31
CA LEU A 65 -3.69 4.80 14.13
C LEU A 65 -4.22 4.03 15.34
N ALA A 66 -4.59 2.76 15.19
CA ALA A 66 -5.06 1.91 16.29
C ALA A 66 -4.02 1.76 17.42
N PHE A 67 -2.73 1.80 17.10
CA PHE A 67 -1.64 1.77 18.08
C PHE A 67 -1.42 3.11 18.81
N ILE A 68 -1.98 4.22 18.31
CA ILE A 68 -2.01 5.52 18.99
C ILE A 68 -3.30 5.65 19.81
N ASP A 69 -4.44 5.44 19.16
CA ASP A 69 -5.76 5.48 19.76
C ASP A 69 -6.68 4.46 19.04
N PRO A 70 -7.09 3.38 19.72
CA PRO A 70 -7.97 2.36 19.16
C PRO A 70 -9.31 2.88 18.62
N GLN A 71 -9.77 4.06 19.05
CA GLN A 71 -11.02 4.66 18.60
C GLN A 71 -10.91 5.24 17.19
N LEU A 72 -9.72 5.66 16.76
CA LEU A 72 -9.47 6.22 15.42
C LEU A 72 -9.57 5.19 14.30
N ALA A 73 -9.42 3.90 14.60
CA ALA A 73 -9.47 2.83 13.60
C ALA A 73 -10.89 2.25 13.38
N ASN A 74 -11.85 2.60 14.24
CA ASN A 74 -13.21 2.09 14.22
C ASN A 74 -14.24 3.15 13.77
N GLN A 75 -13.78 4.23 13.13
CA GLN A 75 -14.60 5.27 12.49
C GLN A 75 -14.68 5.04 10.98
#